data_AF-A0A661DBG9-F1
#
_entry.id   AF-A0A661DBG9-F1
#
_cell.length_a   1.000
_cell.length_b   1.000
_cell.length_c   1.000
_cell.angle_alpha   90.00
_cell.angle_beta   90.00
_cell.angle_gamma   90.00
#
_symmetry.space_group_name_H-M   'P 1'
#
loop_
_entity.id
_entity.type
_entity.pdbx_description
1 polymer ?
#
loop_
_entity_poly.entity_id
_entity_poly.type
_entity_poly.pdbx_seq_one_letter_code
_entity_poly.pdbx_strand_id
1 'polypeptide(L)'
;MKKALISLLVIVIAVLGDDQIAVATDTGLEDSVVICSNQDNRRIVTLDYLVPGNRVPCRVIYEKPTEKPGFSKILWSAENKVGYCEQKMDDFIHKKLEGKWGWQCSSREQSMVWQIPERRDQVKTWYVILGGFPQTQEGLNSGLQLRDQFRSDIWTQDDFSVGESDFYPELTDGLYVVMKGPFQNQIDAENWAKTDAVREIVSNASVQQIVPKKGL
;
A
#
# COMPACT_ATOMS: atom_id res chain seq x y z
N MET A 1 -44.20 -65.36 18.02
CA MET A 1 -44.39 -63.92 17.76
C MET A 1 -43.17 -63.16 18.25
N LYS A 2 -42.32 -62.71 17.31
CA LYS A 2 -41.46 -61.50 17.24
C LYS A 2 -40.28 -61.82 16.33
N LYS A 3 -40.36 -61.26 15.13
CA LYS A 3 -39.30 -61.26 14.10
C LYS A 3 -38.28 -60.18 14.48
N ALA A 4 -37.01 -60.41 14.22
CA ALA A 4 -36.13 -59.43 13.57
C ALA A 4 -34.80 -60.09 13.19
N LEU A 5 -34.62 -60.29 11.89
CA LEU A 5 -33.33 -60.31 11.21
C LEU A 5 -32.61 -58.97 11.40
N ILE A 6 -31.31 -58.92 11.10
CA ILE A 6 -30.51 -57.81 10.49
C ILE A 6 -29.06 -58.04 10.96
N SER A 7 -28.22 -58.68 10.15
CA SER A 7 -27.46 -58.13 9.00
C SER A 7 -26.05 -57.72 9.43
N LEU A 8 -25.06 -58.29 8.75
CA LEU A 8 -23.64 -57.99 8.85
C LEU A 8 -23.36 -56.49 8.80
N LEU A 9 -22.44 -56.03 9.65
CA LEU A 9 -21.69 -54.79 9.45
C LEU A 9 -20.20 -55.12 9.57
N VAL A 10 -19.58 -55.35 8.41
CA VAL A 10 -18.12 -55.37 8.26
C VAL A 10 -17.70 -53.92 8.14
N ILE A 11 -17.15 -53.33 9.21
CA ILE A 11 -16.55 -52.01 9.16
C ILE A 11 -15.08 -52.21 8.76
N VAL A 12 -14.79 -52.11 7.47
CA VAL A 12 -13.43 -51.97 6.96
C VAL A 12 -13.02 -50.52 7.18
N ILE A 13 -12.26 -50.25 8.26
CA ILE A 13 -11.57 -48.98 8.43
C ILE A 13 -10.21 -49.13 7.77
N ALA A 14 -10.10 -48.66 6.53
CA ALA A 14 -8.82 -48.40 5.88
C ALA A 14 -8.97 -47.09 5.13
N VAL A 15 -8.30 -46.04 5.63
CA VAL A 15 -7.35 -45.17 4.92
C VAL A 15 -6.78 -44.22 5.99
N LEU A 16 -5.56 -44.49 6.46
CA LEU A 16 -4.71 -43.46 7.07
C LEU A 16 -3.99 -42.76 5.91
N GLY A 17 -4.71 -41.81 5.32
CA GLY A 17 -4.15 -40.80 4.42
C GLY A 17 -4.03 -39.53 5.24
N ASP A 18 -2.81 -39.07 5.43
CA ASP A 18 -2.50 -37.84 6.14
C ASP A 18 -2.99 -36.67 5.29
N ASP A 19 -4.24 -36.23 5.53
CA ASP A 19 -4.81 -35.03 4.94
C ASP A 19 -4.08 -33.81 5.53
N GLN A 20 -2.96 -33.45 4.91
CA GLN A 20 -2.39 -32.11 5.08
C GLN A 20 -3.37 -31.12 4.44
N ILE A 21 -4.29 -30.60 5.26
CA ILE A 21 -5.14 -29.47 4.91
C ILE A 21 -4.22 -28.26 4.74
N ALA A 22 -3.88 -27.96 3.48
CA ALA A 22 -3.30 -26.67 3.12
C ALA A 22 -4.35 -25.59 3.44
N VAL A 23 -4.19 -24.92 4.58
CA VAL A 23 -4.90 -23.68 4.87
C VAL A 23 -4.42 -22.67 3.83
N ALA A 24 -5.25 -22.41 2.82
CA ALA A 24 -5.06 -21.27 1.95
C ALA A 24 -5.14 -20.01 2.82
N THR A 25 -4.00 -19.42 3.10
CA THR A 25 -3.91 -18.09 3.70
C THR A 25 -4.63 -17.13 2.76
N ASP A 26 -5.70 -16.52 3.26
CA ASP A 26 -6.38 -15.39 2.64
C ASP A 26 -5.38 -14.25 2.53
N THR A 27 -4.68 -14.16 1.39
CA THR A 27 -3.97 -12.94 1.02
C THR A 27 -5.05 -11.93 0.71
N GLY A 28 -5.31 -11.03 1.66
CA GLY A 28 -6.30 -9.96 1.51
C GLY A 28 -6.20 -9.34 0.11
N LEU A 29 -7.35 -9.17 -0.53
CA LEU A 29 -7.39 -8.57 -1.85
C LEU A 29 -7.03 -7.08 -1.74
N GLU A 30 -5.84 -6.73 -2.19
CA GLU A 30 -5.31 -5.37 -2.15
C GLU A 30 -5.33 -4.72 -3.53
N ASP A 31 -5.47 -3.40 -3.53
CA ASP A 31 -5.27 -2.56 -4.72
C ASP A 31 -3.86 -2.72 -5.27
N SER A 32 -3.71 -2.54 -6.58
CA SER A 32 -2.41 -2.69 -7.25
C SER A 32 -2.04 -1.40 -7.98
N VAL A 33 -0.79 -0.97 -7.82
CA VAL A 33 -0.25 0.24 -8.45
C VAL A 33 0.95 -0.14 -9.29
N VAL A 34 0.97 0.29 -10.56
CA VAL A 34 2.08 0.13 -11.49
C VAL A 34 2.58 1.50 -11.92
N ILE A 35 3.88 1.72 -11.74
CA ILE A 35 4.56 2.95 -12.14
C ILE A 35 5.37 2.64 -13.39
N CYS A 36 5.11 3.40 -14.45
CA CYS A 36 5.82 3.31 -15.70
C CYS A 36 6.65 4.57 -15.92
N SER A 37 7.92 4.40 -16.30
CA SER A 37 8.84 5.48 -16.63
C SER A 37 9.24 5.43 -18.10
N ASN A 38 9.44 6.61 -18.68
CA ASN A 38 10.11 6.80 -19.96
C ASN A 38 10.85 8.15 -19.90
N GLN A 39 12.18 8.11 -19.89
CA GLN A 39 13.03 9.28 -19.63
C GLN A 39 12.59 9.98 -18.33
N ASP A 40 12.32 11.29 -18.39
CA ASP A 40 11.86 12.09 -17.24
C ASP A 40 10.35 11.98 -16.97
N ASN A 41 9.62 11.22 -17.80
CA ASN A 41 8.18 11.09 -17.67
C ASN A 41 7.76 9.87 -16.83
N ARG A 42 6.71 10.07 -16.03
CA ARG A 42 6.06 9.01 -15.24
C ARG A 42 4.57 8.93 -15.54
N ARG A 43 4.10 7.69 -15.57
CA ARG A 43 2.69 7.29 -15.69
C ARG A 43 2.35 6.31 -14.58
N ILE A 44 1.15 6.44 -14.04
CA ILE A 44 0.67 5.59 -12.95
C ILE A 44 -0.59 4.89 -13.44
N VAL A 45 -0.66 3.58 -13.25
CA VAL A 45 -1.84 2.75 -13.51
C VAL A 45 -2.23 2.10 -12.20
N THR A 46 -3.45 2.36 -11.73
CA THR A 46 -3.97 1.86 -10.46
C THR A 46 -5.18 0.98 -10.71
N LEU A 47 -5.16 -0.24 -10.17
CA LEU A 47 -6.33 -1.08 -9.98
C LEU A 47 -6.90 -0.80 -8.59
N ASP A 48 -8.15 -0.36 -8.57
CA ASP A 48 -8.88 0.03 -7.37
C ASP A 48 -10.11 -0.87 -7.21
N TYR A 49 -10.14 -1.64 -6.12
CA TYR A 49 -11.28 -2.41 -5.67
C TYR A 49 -12.15 -1.55 -4.76
N LEU A 50 -13.31 -1.16 -5.26
CA LEU A 50 -14.16 -0.15 -4.62
C LEU A 50 -14.82 -0.62 -3.32
N VAL A 51 -14.78 -1.93 -3.04
CA VAL A 51 -15.28 -2.51 -1.80
C VAL A 51 -14.17 -3.36 -1.18
N PRO A 52 -13.73 -3.05 0.06
CA PRO A 52 -12.69 -3.80 0.74
C PRO A 52 -12.99 -5.31 0.78
N GLY A 53 -11.98 -6.12 0.43
CA GLY A 53 -12.09 -7.57 0.40
C GLY A 53 -12.88 -8.16 -0.77
N ASN A 54 -13.40 -7.33 -1.69
CA ASN A 54 -14.17 -7.78 -2.85
C ASN A 54 -13.52 -7.41 -4.18
N ARG A 55 -13.50 -8.35 -5.13
CA ARG A 55 -12.92 -8.14 -6.48
C ARG A 55 -13.75 -7.25 -7.40
N VAL A 56 -15.00 -7.00 -7.02
CA VAL A 56 -15.93 -6.15 -7.74
C VAL A 56 -16.81 -5.41 -6.73
N PRO A 57 -17.27 -4.19 -7.04
CA PRO A 57 -16.94 -3.42 -8.23
C PRO A 57 -15.48 -2.95 -8.26
N CYS A 58 -14.89 -2.83 -9.45
CA CYS A 58 -13.48 -2.46 -9.65
C CYS A 58 -13.33 -1.39 -10.74
N ARG A 59 -12.20 -0.67 -10.72
CA ARG A 59 -11.80 0.25 -11.80
C ARG A 59 -10.29 0.29 -12.01
N VAL A 60 -9.89 0.69 -13.22
CA VAL A 60 -8.50 0.98 -13.59
C VAL A 60 -8.37 2.47 -13.86
N ILE A 61 -7.52 3.14 -13.08
CA ILE A 61 -7.24 4.57 -13.15
C ILE A 61 -5.88 4.76 -13.81
N TYR A 62 -5.76 5.80 -14.63
CA TYR A 62 -4.53 6.16 -15.32
C TYR A 62 -4.19 7.63 -15.17
N GLU A 63 -2.95 7.89 -14.77
CA GLU A 63 -2.46 9.22 -14.45
C GLU A 63 -1.14 9.51 -15.17
N LYS A 64 -0.90 10.80 -15.41
CA LYS A 64 0.29 11.29 -16.12
C LYS A 64 0.93 12.48 -15.39
N PRO A 65 1.36 12.30 -14.14
CA PRO A 65 1.71 13.42 -13.25
C PRO A 65 2.82 14.33 -13.80
N THR A 66 3.79 13.79 -14.54
CA THR A 66 4.91 14.59 -15.10
C THR A 66 4.54 15.27 -16.42
N GLU A 67 3.69 14.63 -17.24
CA GLU A 67 3.30 15.17 -18.56
C GLU A 67 2.17 16.19 -18.44
N LYS A 68 1.22 15.95 -17.52
CA LYS A 68 0.06 16.80 -17.29
C LYS A 68 -0.37 16.68 -15.82
N PRO A 69 0.15 17.54 -14.93
CA PRO A 69 -0.27 17.58 -13.53
C PRO A 69 -1.79 17.65 -13.39
N GLY A 70 -2.34 16.87 -12.44
CA GLY A 70 -3.79 16.74 -12.23
C GLY A 70 -4.55 15.90 -13.27
N PHE A 71 -3.88 15.34 -14.29
CA PHE A 71 -4.53 14.42 -15.21
C PHE A 71 -4.75 13.06 -14.57
N SER A 72 -6.02 12.69 -14.42
CA SER A 72 -6.47 11.35 -14.03
C SER A 72 -7.65 10.93 -14.90
N LYS A 73 -7.67 9.65 -15.31
CA LYS A 73 -8.73 9.09 -16.15
C LYS A 73 -9.02 7.64 -15.75
N ILE A 74 -10.30 7.33 -15.52
CA ILE A 74 -10.76 5.94 -15.45
C ILE A 74 -10.75 5.36 -16.87
N LEU A 75 -9.93 4.34 -17.09
CA LEU A 75 -9.85 3.65 -18.38
C LEU A 75 -10.92 2.56 -18.51
N TRP A 76 -11.15 1.82 -17.43
CA TRP A 76 -12.12 0.71 -17.37
C TRP A 76 -12.72 0.59 -15.97
N SER A 77 -13.94 0.05 -15.91
CA SER A 77 -14.59 -0.37 -14.66
C SER A 77 -15.45 -1.60 -14.89
N ALA A 78 -15.74 -2.35 -13.83
CA ALA A 78 -16.70 -3.44 -13.84
C ALA A 78 -17.46 -3.51 -12.51
N GLU A 79 -18.77 -3.74 -12.61
CA GLU A 79 -19.65 -3.83 -11.43
C GLU A 79 -19.72 -5.25 -10.85
N ASN A 80 -19.66 -6.25 -11.71
CA ASN A 80 -19.97 -7.64 -11.35
C ASN A 80 -19.13 -8.68 -12.11
N LYS A 81 -18.10 -8.24 -12.85
CA LYS A 81 -17.24 -9.13 -13.62
C LYS A 81 -15.84 -9.22 -13.00
N VAL A 82 -15.68 -10.20 -12.11
CA VAL A 82 -14.40 -10.54 -11.49
C VAL A 82 -13.34 -10.82 -12.56
N GLY A 83 -12.11 -10.31 -12.37
CA GLY A 83 -11.00 -10.49 -13.30
C GLY A 83 -10.98 -9.51 -14.47
N TYR A 84 -12.02 -8.68 -14.65
CA TYR A 84 -12.09 -7.75 -15.78
C TYR A 84 -11.07 -6.62 -15.67
N CYS A 85 -10.98 -5.96 -14.51
CA CYS A 85 -10.09 -4.82 -14.34
C CYS A 85 -8.62 -5.25 -14.34
N GLU A 86 -8.33 -6.40 -13.73
CA GLU A 86 -7.02 -7.05 -13.70
C GLU A 86 -6.53 -7.34 -15.12
N GLN A 87 -7.35 -8.02 -15.93
CA GLN A 87 -7.01 -8.32 -17.32
C GLN A 87 -6.80 -7.04 -18.15
N LYS A 88 -7.63 -6.01 -17.93
CA LYS A 88 -7.52 -4.75 -18.67
C LYS A 88 -6.27 -3.96 -18.31
N MET A 89 -5.91 -3.94 -17.02
CA MET A 89 -4.69 -3.32 -16.55
C MET A 89 -3.46 -4.03 -17.12
N ASP A 90 -3.41 -5.36 -17.04
CA ASP A 90 -2.34 -6.19 -17.59
C ASP A 90 -2.14 -5.98 -19.10
N ASP A 91 -3.23 -6.04 -19.86
CA ASP A 91 -3.22 -5.77 -21.30
C ASP A 91 -2.71 -4.36 -21.62
N PHE A 92 -3.10 -3.36 -20.82
CA PHE A 92 -2.68 -1.98 -21.03
C PHE A 92 -1.19 -1.80 -20.76
N ILE A 93 -0.69 -2.39 -19.68
CA ILE A 93 0.73 -2.34 -19.31
C ILE A 93 1.55 -3.02 -20.40
N HIS A 94 1.35 -4.32 -20.62
CA HIS A 94 2.25 -5.11 -21.46
C HIS A 94 2.08 -4.81 -22.95
N LYS A 95 0.85 -4.66 -23.44
CA LYS A 95 0.61 -4.48 -24.88
C LYS A 95 0.71 -3.03 -25.33
N LYS A 96 0.40 -2.05 -24.46
CA LYS A 96 0.43 -0.62 -24.84
C LYS A 96 1.65 0.09 -24.29
N LEU A 97 1.79 0.16 -22.97
CA LEU A 97 2.86 0.94 -22.33
C LEU A 97 4.22 0.35 -22.69
N GLU A 98 4.46 -0.91 -22.38
CA GLU A 98 5.73 -1.58 -22.65
C GLU A 98 5.92 -1.90 -24.13
N GLY A 99 5.02 -2.71 -24.70
CA GLY A 99 5.20 -3.25 -26.05
C GLY A 99 5.08 -2.22 -27.17
N LYS A 100 4.09 -1.31 -27.11
CA LYS A 100 3.83 -0.36 -28.22
C LYS A 100 4.50 1.00 -28.01
N TRP A 101 4.58 1.47 -26.77
CA TRP A 101 5.06 2.82 -26.45
C TRP A 101 6.44 2.84 -25.80
N GLY A 102 7.03 1.68 -25.50
CA GLY A 102 8.41 1.57 -24.99
C GLY A 102 8.61 2.13 -23.59
N TRP A 103 7.59 2.08 -22.74
CA TRP A 103 7.69 2.43 -21.31
C TRP A 103 8.28 1.26 -20.53
N GLN A 104 9.00 1.56 -19.45
CA GLN A 104 9.46 0.56 -18.50
C GLN A 104 8.53 0.61 -17.29
N CYS A 105 7.77 -0.47 -17.06
CA CYS A 105 6.81 -0.52 -15.97
C CYS A 105 7.33 -1.40 -14.83
N SER A 106 7.01 -1.01 -13.61
CA SER A 106 7.24 -1.81 -12.41
C SER A 106 6.00 -1.74 -11.54
N SER A 107 5.50 -2.89 -11.10
CA SER A 107 4.51 -2.89 -10.03
C SER A 107 5.18 -2.36 -8.76
N ARG A 108 4.42 -1.67 -7.91
CA ARG A 108 4.92 -1.27 -6.58
C ARG A 108 5.22 -2.50 -5.71
N GLU A 109 4.66 -3.66 -6.07
CA GLU A 109 5.13 -4.97 -5.60
C GLU A 109 6.57 -5.29 -6.06
N GLN A 110 6.93 -4.99 -7.31
CA GLN A 110 8.23 -5.31 -7.92
C GLN A 110 9.30 -4.23 -7.76
N SER A 111 8.99 -3.03 -7.26
CA SER A 111 10.02 -2.14 -6.68
C SER A 111 10.54 -2.62 -5.32
N MET A 112 10.01 -3.75 -4.81
CA MET A 112 10.47 -4.48 -3.62
C MET A 112 10.76 -5.96 -3.89
N VAL A 113 11.09 -6.35 -5.13
CA VAL A 113 11.64 -7.70 -5.42
C VAL A 113 13.09 -7.57 -5.86
N TRP A 114 13.96 -7.24 -4.91
CA TRP A 114 15.31 -7.81 -4.89
C TRP A 114 15.26 -8.99 -3.92
N GLN A 115 15.42 -10.20 -4.46
CA GLN A 115 15.78 -11.46 -3.80
C GLN A 115 15.39 -11.61 -2.32
N ILE A 116 14.48 -12.55 -2.03
CA ILE A 116 14.16 -13.04 -0.68
C ILE A 116 15.46 -13.42 0.05
N PRO A 117 15.72 -12.78 1.21
CA PRO A 117 15.68 -13.55 2.45
C PRO A 117 14.79 -12.82 3.45
N GLU A 118 13.60 -13.36 3.73
CA GLU A 118 12.94 -13.42 5.04
C GLU A 118 13.06 -12.22 6.04
N ARG A 119 13.25 -10.97 5.58
CA ARG A 119 13.40 -9.78 6.43
C ARG A 119 12.77 -8.52 5.82
N ARG A 120 11.44 -8.55 5.61
CA ARG A 120 10.65 -7.34 5.29
C ARG A 120 10.50 -6.39 6.47
N ASP A 121 10.91 -6.81 7.66
CA ASP A 121 10.91 -6.06 8.92
C ASP A 121 12.13 -5.15 9.10
N GLN A 122 13.00 -5.00 8.10
CA GLN A 122 14.25 -4.23 8.23
C GLN A 122 14.53 -3.25 7.08
N VAL A 123 13.58 -3.00 6.18
CA VAL A 123 13.76 -1.99 5.13
C VAL A 123 13.61 -0.61 5.76
N LYS A 124 14.75 -0.06 6.14
CA LYS A 124 14.88 1.30 6.64
C LYS A 124 14.47 2.33 5.58
N THR A 125 13.42 3.09 5.83
CA THR A 125 12.94 4.15 4.93
C THR A 125 13.08 5.53 5.56
N TRP A 126 13.26 6.56 4.74
CA TRP A 126 13.45 7.93 5.22
C TRP A 126 12.11 8.63 5.35
N TYR A 127 11.87 9.26 6.48
CA TYR A 127 10.70 10.10 6.75
C TYR A 127 11.14 11.47 7.24
N VAL A 128 10.29 12.46 6.98
CA VAL A 128 10.40 13.77 7.60
C VAL A 128 9.37 13.87 8.70
N ILE A 129 9.84 13.98 9.94
CA ILE A 129 9.04 14.21 11.13
C ILE A 129 8.73 15.71 11.23
N LEU A 130 7.45 16.03 11.20
CA LEU A 130 6.91 17.39 11.19
C LEU A 130 6.49 17.85 12.60
N GLY A 131 6.21 16.91 13.49
CA GLY A 131 5.84 17.24 14.86
C GLY A 131 5.52 15.98 15.67
N GLY A 132 5.67 16.11 16.99
CA GLY A 132 5.28 15.09 17.97
C GLY A 132 4.34 15.69 19.00
N PHE A 133 3.25 15.01 19.29
CA PHE A 133 2.18 15.44 20.20
C PHE A 133 1.92 14.35 21.23
N PRO A 134 1.56 14.64 22.49
CA PRO A 134 1.24 13.60 23.46
C PRO A 134 0.14 12.66 22.97
N GLN A 135 0.20 11.37 23.32
CA GLN A 135 -0.87 10.39 23.04
C GLN A 135 -2.13 10.63 23.90
N THR A 136 -2.78 11.77 23.68
CA THR A 136 -4.07 12.15 24.22
C THR A 136 -5.00 12.53 23.07
N GLN A 137 -6.31 12.63 23.32
CA GLN A 137 -7.24 13.10 22.29
C GLN A 137 -6.89 14.50 21.78
N GLU A 138 -6.44 15.38 22.68
CA GLU A 138 -5.99 16.73 22.31
C GLU A 138 -4.75 16.67 21.42
N GLY A 139 -3.75 15.84 21.77
CA GLY A 139 -2.56 15.68 20.96
C GLY A 139 -2.84 15.05 19.59
N LEU A 140 -3.77 14.09 19.51
CA LEU A 140 -4.25 13.55 18.23
C LEU A 140 -4.87 14.66 17.37
N ASN A 141 -5.74 15.49 17.95
CA ASN A 141 -6.37 16.60 17.24
C ASN A 141 -5.32 17.62 16.76
N SER A 142 -4.33 17.94 17.58
CA SER A 142 -3.22 18.82 17.19
C SER A 142 -2.38 18.22 16.05
N GLY A 143 -2.09 16.91 16.09
CA GLY A 143 -1.39 16.21 15.02
C GLY A 143 -2.16 16.21 13.70
N LEU A 144 -3.46 15.94 13.75
CA LEU A 144 -4.35 16.01 12.59
C LEU A 144 -4.43 17.43 12.03
N GLN A 145 -4.54 18.44 12.90
CA GLN A 145 -4.53 19.84 12.50
C GLN A 145 -3.22 20.23 11.82
N LEU A 146 -2.06 19.78 12.33
CA LEU A 146 -0.77 20.01 11.69
C LEU A 146 -0.71 19.32 10.32
N ARG A 147 -1.10 18.05 10.21
CA ARG A 147 -1.18 17.33 8.93
C ARG A 147 -2.03 18.10 7.92
N ASP A 148 -3.17 18.62 8.37
CA ASP A 148 -4.12 19.32 7.50
C ASP A 148 -3.61 20.69 7.03
N GLN A 149 -2.64 21.32 7.71
CA GLN A 149 -1.97 22.53 7.21
C GLN A 149 -1.13 22.27 5.94
N PHE A 150 -0.66 21.03 5.75
CA PHE A 150 0.03 20.63 4.53
C PHE A 150 -0.92 20.24 3.39
N ARG A 151 -2.24 20.30 3.61
CA ARG A 151 -3.25 20.05 2.60
C ARG A 151 -3.37 21.27 1.67
N SER A 152 -2.75 21.20 0.50
CA SER A 152 -2.91 22.21 -0.56
C SER A 152 -3.04 21.55 -1.93
N ASP A 153 -3.41 22.30 -2.96
CA ASP A 153 -3.48 21.81 -4.36
C ASP A 153 -2.13 21.26 -4.89
N ILE A 154 -1.05 21.44 -4.13
CA ILE A 154 0.33 21.03 -4.47
C ILE A 154 0.66 19.66 -3.88
N TRP A 155 0.00 19.23 -2.80
CA TRP A 155 0.34 18.01 -2.06
C TRP A 155 -0.84 17.06 -1.91
N THR A 156 -0.61 15.76 -2.14
CA THR A 156 -1.67 14.75 -1.99
C THR A 156 -1.85 14.37 -0.52
N GLN A 157 -3.05 13.97 -0.10
CA GLN A 157 -3.29 13.58 1.31
C GLN A 157 -2.48 12.35 1.73
N ASP A 158 -2.23 11.42 0.81
CA ASP A 158 -1.59 10.14 1.08
C ASP A 158 -0.09 10.26 1.37
N ASP A 159 0.45 11.46 1.20
CA ASP A 159 1.84 11.79 1.44
C ASP A 159 2.18 11.97 2.92
N PHE A 160 1.17 12.24 3.76
CA PHE A 160 1.32 12.58 5.17
C PHE A 160 0.52 11.63 6.07
N SER A 161 1.16 11.16 7.14
CA SER A 161 0.55 10.28 8.13
C SER A 161 0.61 10.87 9.52
N VAL A 162 -0.38 10.52 10.34
CA VAL A 162 -0.34 10.68 11.79
C VAL A 162 -0.39 9.27 12.37
N GLY A 163 0.64 8.88 13.11
CA GLY A 163 0.75 7.56 13.71
C GLY A 163 1.25 7.63 15.15
N GLU A 164 0.98 6.60 15.93
CA GLU A 164 1.55 6.46 17.27
C GLU A 164 3.05 6.15 17.15
N SER A 165 3.89 6.86 17.92
CA SER A 165 5.34 6.68 17.89
C SER A 165 5.77 5.29 18.34
N ASP A 166 4.96 4.62 19.17
CA ASP A 166 5.25 3.28 19.72
C ASP A 166 5.37 2.20 18.62
N PHE A 167 4.85 2.48 17.43
CA PHE A 167 5.04 1.65 16.24
C PHE A 167 6.45 1.76 15.62
N TYR A 168 7.27 2.69 16.09
CA TYR A 168 8.56 3.05 15.51
C TYR A 168 9.65 3.07 16.58
N PRO A 169 10.49 2.02 16.68
CA PRO A 169 11.54 1.93 17.71
C PRO A 169 12.52 3.10 17.74
N GLU A 170 12.67 3.82 16.63
CA GLU A 170 13.57 4.96 16.50
C GLU A 170 12.97 6.28 17.03
N LEU A 171 11.67 6.31 17.37
CA LEU A 171 10.97 7.50 17.84
C LEU A 171 10.74 7.46 19.35
N THR A 172 10.54 8.63 19.94
CA THR A 172 10.17 8.74 21.36
C THR A 172 8.76 8.21 21.57
N ASP A 173 8.61 7.20 22.43
CA ASP A 173 7.32 6.60 22.81
C ASP A 173 6.33 7.63 23.40
N GLY A 174 5.04 7.29 23.34
CA GLY A 174 3.95 8.07 23.95
C GLY A 174 3.54 9.32 23.16
N LEU A 175 3.86 9.37 21.86
CA LEU A 175 3.53 10.49 20.98
C LEU A 175 2.65 10.05 19.80
N TYR A 176 1.82 10.97 19.30
CA TYR A 176 1.38 10.98 17.91
C TYR A 176 2.39 11.78 17.10
N VAL A 177 2.85 11.20 16.00
CA VAL A 177 3.88 11.80 15.15
C VAL A 177 3.29 12.08 13.79
N VAL A 178 3.48 13.31 13.31
CA VAL A 178 3.10 13.74 11.96
C VAL A 178 4.31 13.59 11.05
N MET A 179 4.16 12.86 9.95
CA MET A 179 5.29 12.49 9.12
C MET A 179 4.96 12.47 7.62
N LYS A 180 5.91 12.92 6.81
CA LYS A 180 5.92 12.80 5.35
C LYS A 180 6.87 11.69 4.94
N GLY A 181 6.44 10.81 4.04
CA GLY A 181 7.30 9.76 3.47
C GLY A 181 6.50 8.57 2.93
N PRO A 182 7.17 7.47 2.54
CA PRO A 182 8.62 7.29 2.57
C PRO A 182 9.34 8.06 1.45
N PHE A 183 10.57 8.50 1.71
CA PHE A 183 11.51 9.05 0.73
C PHE A 183 12.50 7.97 0.28
N GLN A 184 12.98 8.08 -0.98
CA GLN A 184 13.93 7.12 -1.55
C GLN A 184 15.31 7.19 -0.88
N ASN A 185 15.74 8.38 -0.45
CA ASN A 185 17.03 8.60 0.18
C ASN A 185 16.97 9.80 1.15
N GLN A 186 18.01 9.94 1.98
CA GLN A 186 18.12 11.00 2.98
C GLN A 186 18.14 12.40 2.36
N ILE A 187 18.84 12.57 1.24
CA ILE A 187 19.03 13.87 0.59
C ILE A 187 17.69 14.44 0.13
N ASP A 188 16.83 13.61 -0.46
CA ASP A 188 15.49 14.03 -0.89
C ASP A 188 14.61 14.43 0.30
N ALA A 189 14.68 13.67 1.40
CA ALA A 189 13.97 14.00 2.64
C ALA A 189 14.46 15.33 3.24
N GLU A 190 15.79 15.54 3.29
CA GLU A 190 16.39 16.78 3.78
C GLU A 190 16.06 17.98 2.90
N ASN A 191 16.14 17.82 1.58
CA ASN A 191 15.82 18.88 0.64
C ASN A 191 14.36 19.29 0.76
N TRP A 192 13.45 18.31 0.88
CA TRP A 192 12.03 18.59 1.10
C TRP A 192 11.79 19.31 2.44
N ALA A 193 12.41 18.85 3.53
CA ALA A 193 12.28 19.45 4.86
C ALA A 193 12.78 20.89 4.94
N LYS A 194 13.72 21.28 4.05
CA LYS A 194 14.32 22.61 3.97
C LYS A 194 13.59 23.58 3.03
N THR A 195 12.53 23.15 2.35
CA THR A 195 11.75 24.04 1.47
C THR A 195 11.10 25.17 2.27
N ASP A 196 10.91 26.34 1.64
CA ASP A 196 10.29 27.49 2.31
C ASP A 196 8.86 27.17 2.75
N ALA A 197 8.09 26.45 1.91
CA ALA A 197 6.74 26.00 2.23
C ALA A 197 6.68 25.12 3.49
N VAL A 198 7.68 24.28 3.74
CA VAL A 198 7.74 23.49 4.98
C VAL A 198 8.14 24.36 6.15
N ARG A 199 9.16 25.21 5.99
CA ARG A 199 9.68 26.07 7.07
C ARG A 199 8.71 27.13 7.55
N GLU A 200 7.77 27.56 6.70
CA GLU A 200 6.67 28.45 7.07
C GLU A 200 5.68 27.80 8.05
N ILE A 201 5.51 26.47 7.99
CA ILE A 201 4.57 25.72 8.82
C ILE A 201 5.29 25.10 10.03
N VAL A 202 6.45 24.49 9.79
CA VAL A 202 7.24 23.77 10.79
C VAL A 202 8.70 24.22 10.70
N SER A 203 9.17 24.92 11.72
CA SER A 203 10.54 25.45 11.76
C SER A 203 11.61 24.41 12.10
N ASN A 204 11.22 23.26 12.66
CA ASN A 204 12.11 22.24 13.20
C ASN A 204 11.81 20.83 12.65
N ALA A 205 11.39 20.72 11.38
CA ALA A 205 11.21 19.43 10.74
C ALA A 205 12.54 18.62 10.80
N SER A 206 12.45 17.34 11.15
CA SER A 206 13.62 16.48 11.30
C SER A 206 13.54 15.26 10.40
N VAL A 207 14.66 14.84 9.85
CA VAL A 207 14.75 13.67 8.97
C VAL A 207 15.15 12.47 9.82
N GLN A 208 14.36 11.40 9.76
CA GLN A 208 14.64 10.16 10.47
C GLN A 208 14.55 8.97 9.53
N GLN A 209 15.40 7.99 9.82
CA GLN A 209 15.32 6.69 9.17
C GLN A 209 14.51 5.77 10.08
N ILE A 210 13.37 5.30 9.59
CA ILE A 210 12.38 4.57 10.39
C ILE A 210 12.23 3.15 9.84
N VAL A 211 12.07 2.19 10.74
CA VAL A 211 11.65 0.83 10.39
C VAL A 211 10.21 0.64 10.85
N PRO A 212 9.23 0.58 9.93
CA PRO A 212 7.85 0.30 10.31
C PRO A 212 7.76 -1.07 10.97
N LYS A 213 7.22 -1.16 12.20
CA LYS A 213 6.84 -2.46 12.76
C LYS A 213 5.76 -3.08 11.88
N LYS A 214 5.85 -4.41 11.67
CA LYS A 214 4.85 -5.19 10.92
C LYS A 214 3.47 -4.98 11.55
N GLY A 215 2.46 -4.74 10.71
CA GLY A 215 1.09 -4.40 11.12
C GLY A 215 0.48 -5.35 12.15
N LEU A 216 -0.36 -4.77 13.00
CA LEU A 216 -1.48 -5.45 13.65
C LEU A 216 -2.66 -5.48 12.67
#